data_AF-E1LRL6-F1
#
_entry.id   AF-E1LRL6-F1
#
_cell.length_a   1.000
_cell.length_b   1.000
_cell.length_c   1.000
_cell.angle_alpha   90.00
_cell.angle_beta   90.00
_cell.angle_gamma   90.00
#
_symmetry.space_group_name_H-M   'P 1'
#
loop_
_entity.id
_entity.type
_entity.pdbx_description
1 polymer ?
#
loop_
_entity_poly.entity_id
_entity_poly.type
_entity_poly.pdbx_seq_one_letter_code
_entity_poly.pdbx_strand_id
1 'polypeptide(L)'
;MTEEIKNLQAQDYDASQIQVLEGLEAVRMRPGMYIGSTSKEGLHHLVWEIVDNSIDEALAGFASHIQVFIEPDDSITVVDDGRGIPVDIQEKTGRPAVETVFTVLHAGGKFGGGGYKVSGGLHGVGSSVVNALSTQLDVHVHKNGKIHYQEYRRGHVVADLEVVGDTDRTGTTVHFTPDPEIFTETTTFDFDN
;
A
#
# COMPACT_ATOMS: atom_id res chain seq x y z
N MET A 1 -8.68 36.11 42.97
CA MET A 1 -7.88 35.33 42.00
C MET A 1 -8.82 35.08 40.83
N THR A 2 -8.82 36.05 39.93
CA THR A 2 -9.90 36.44 39.02
C THR A 2 -9.90 35.63 37.74
N GLU A 3 -11.05 35.60 37.06
CA GLU A 3 -11.30 35.00 35.74
C GLU A 3 -10.27 35.35 34.66
N GLU A 4 -9.43 36.36 34.88
CA GLU A 4 -8.31 36.78 34.04
C GLU A 4 -7.27 35.67 33.77
N ILE A 5 -7.12 34.69 34.67
CA ILE A 5 -6.17 33.58 34.43
C ILE A 5 -6.74 32.53 33.45
N LYS A 6 -8.06 32.44 33.29
CA LYS A 6 -8.67 31.51 32.32
C LYS A 6 -8.57 31.97 30.86
N ASN A 7 -8.33 33.26 30.62
CA ASN A 7 -8.26 33.83 29.26
C ASN A 7 -6.85 33.86 28.64
N LEU A 8 -5.81 33.49 29.38
CA LEU A 8 -4.43 33.46 28.87
C LEU A 8 -4.06 32.14 28.15
N GLN A 9 -4.96 31.15 28.14
CA GLN A 9 -4.76 29.86 27.47
C GLN A 9 -5.63 29.64 26.23
N ALA A 10 -6.51 30.59 25.88
CA ALA A 10 -7.03 30.68 24.53
C ALA A 10 -5.95 31.33 23.65
N GLN A 11 -4.81 30.66 23.50
CA GLN A 11 -3.83 31.03 22.47
C GLN A 11 -4.54 31.02 21.12
N ASP A 12 -4.27 32.04 20.33
CA ASP A 12 -4.86 32.32 19.03
C ASP A 12 -5.03 31.05 18.18
N TYR A 13 -6.27 30.54 18.12
CA TYR A 13 -6.67 29.55 17.13
C TYR A 13 -6.91 30.26 15.81
N ASP A 14 -5.84 30.38 15.04
CA ASP A 14 -5.85 30.98 13.71
C ASP A 14 -5.62 29.93 12.61
N ALA A 15 -5.68 30.37 11.36
CA ALA A 15 -5.55 29.48 10.20
C ALA A 15 -4.22 28.71 10.15
N SER A 16 -3.15 29.19 10.80
CA SER A 16 -1.84 28.53 10.81
C SER A 16 -1.83 27.25 11.65
N GLN A 17 -2.81 27.06 12.54
CA GLN A 17 -2.97 25.84 13.33
C GLN A 17 -3.73 24.73 12.59
N ILE A 18 -4.27 25.02 11.39
CA ILE A 18 -4.91 24.01 10.55
C ILE A 18 -3.84 23.25 9.78
N GLN A 19 -3.62 21.99 10.14
CA GLN A 19 -2.72 21.10 9.42
C GLN A 19 -3.47 20.36 8.31
N VAL A 20 -2.93 20.40 7.09
CA VAL A 20 -3.35 19.56 5.97
C VAL A 20 -2.32 18.45 5.81
N LEU A 21 -2.77 17.20 5.87
CA LEU A 21 -1.92 16.03 5.63
C LEU A 21 -2.06 15.63 4.17
N GLU A 22 -0.96 15.61 3.42
CA GLU A 22 -0.97 15.30 1.99
C GLU A 22 -0.62 13.84 1.71
N GLY A 23 -1.26 13.27 0.68
CA GLY A 23 -0.96 11.92 0.21
C GLY A 23 -1.04 10.86 1.32
N LEU A 24 0.06 10.13 1.51
CA LEU A 24 0.15 9.02 2.47
C LEU A 24 0.49 9.44 3.89
N GLU A 25 0.76 10.72 4.14
CA GLU A 25 1.02 11.23 5.50
C GLU A 25 -0.19 11.01 6.42
N ALA A 26 -1.40 11.20 5.88
CA ALA A 26 -2.65 10.97 6.61
C ALA A 26 -2.78 9.52 7.09
N VAL A 27 -2.32 8.54 6.30
CA VAL A 27 -2.33 7.12 6.65
C VAL A 27 -1.40 6.86 7.83
N ARG A 28 -0.17 7.37 7.77
CA ARG A 28 0.84 7.20 8.83
C ARG A 28 0.42 7.89 10.14
N MET A 29 -0.24 9.05 10.04
CA MET A 29 -0.71 9.79 11.22
C MET A 29 -1.95 9.15 11.86
N ARG A 30 -2.78 8.43 11.11
CA ARG A 30 -4.03 7.83 11.58
C ARG A 30 -4.21 6.39 11.04
N PRO A 31 -3.28 5.47 11.32
CA PRO A 31 -3.29 4.12 10.74
C PRO A 31 -4.55 3.33 11.08
N GLY A 32 -5.08 3.46 12.30
CA GLY A 32 -6.31 2.78 12.72
C GLY A 32 -7.54 3.11 11.87
N MET A 33 -7.59 4.27 11.19
CA MET A 33 -8.67 4.59 10.26
C MET A 33 -8.64 3.71 9.00
N TYR A 34 -7.46 3.20 8.62
CA TYR A 34 -7.23 2.44 7.39
C TYR A 34 -7.15 0.93 7.66
N ILE A 35 -6.45 0.52 8.73
CA ILE A 35 -6.19 -0.89 9.04
C ILE A 35 -6.89 -1.38 10.33
N GLY A 36 -7.70 -0.54 10.97
CA GLY A 36 -8.45 -0.84 12.19
C GLY A 36 -7.64 -0.64 13.48
N SER A 37 -6.46 -1.22 13.57
CA SER A 37 -5.55 -1.08 14.72
C SER A 37 -4.08 -1.14 14.28
N THR A 38 -3.13 -0.83 15.17
CA THR A 38 -1.70 -1.08 14.97
C THR A 38 -1.19 -2.25 15.83
N SER A 39 -2.11 -3.09 16.28
CA SER A 39 -1.84 -4.37 16.95
C SER A 39 -1.59 -5.47 15.91
N LYS A 40 -1.48 -6.72 16.38
CA LYS A 40 -1.32 -7.91 15.53
C LYS A 40 -2.36 -7.98 14.40
N GLU A 41 -3.61 -7.63 14.67
CA GLU A 41 -4.71 -7.67 13.69
C GLU A 41 -4.45 -6.72 12.52
N GLY A 42 -4.08 -5.48 12.80
CA GLY A 42 -3.73 -4.50 11.77
C GLY A 42 -2.45 -4.86 11.02
N LEU A 43 -1.48 -5.49 11.69
CA LEU A 43 -0.27 -6.01 11.04
C LEU A 43 -0.62 -7.06 9.98
N HIS A 44 -1.46 -8.05 10.32
CA HIS A 44 -1.90 -9.08 9.36
C HIS A 44 -2.81 -8.50 8.28
N HIS A 45 -3.55 -7.43 8.58
CA HIS A 45 -4.34 -6.70 7.59
C HIS A 45 -3.48 -6.20 6.42
N LEU A 46 -2.21 -5.82 6.66
CA LEU A 46 -1.31 -5.46 5.56
C LEU A 46 -1.11 -6.61 4.57
N VAL A 47 -0.99 -7.84 5.08
CA VAL A 47 -0.87 -9.05 4.25
C VAL A 47 -2.14 -9.26 3.44
N TRP A 48 -3.30 -9.15 4.09
CA TRP A 48 -4.61 -9.33 3.44
C TRP A 48 -4.82 -8.34 2.30
N GLU A 49 -4.43 -7.08 2.44
CA GLU A 49 -4.58 -6.09 1.37
C GLU A 49 -3.78 -6.45 0.11
N ILE A 50 -2.60 -7.09 0.24
CA ILE A 50 -1.81 -7.53 -0.91
C ILE A 50 -2.34 -8.87 -1.47
N VAL A 51 -2.70 -9.80 -0.59
CA VAL A 51 -3.26 -11.10 -0.98
C VAL A 51 -4.61 -10.94 -1.69
N ASP A 52 -5.49 -10.07 -1.20
CA ASP A 52 -6.80 -9.81 -1.81
C ASP A 52 -6.68 -9.26 -3.23
N ASN A 53 -5.64 -8.44 -3.51
CA ASN A 53 -5.35 -8.01 -4.87
C ASN A 53 -4.99 -9.19 -5.79
N SER A 54 -4.24 -10.17 -5.26
CA SER A 54 -3.88 -11.39 -5.98
C SER A 54 -5.10 -12.31 -6.18
N ILE A 55 -5.98 -12.42 -5.17
CA ILE A 55 -7.23 -13.17 -5.26
C ILE A 55 -8.17 -12.53 -6.30
N ASP A 56 -8.21 -11.21 -6.40
CA ASP A 56 -9.03 -10.52 -7.41
C ASP A 56 -8.56 -10.85 -8.84
N GLU A 57 -7.26 -11.04 -9.09
CA GLU A 57 -6.76 -11.58 -10.37
C GLU A 57 -7.23 -13.02 -10.61
N ALA A 58 -7.27 -13.85 -9.57
CA ALA A 58 -7.75 -15.23 -9.67
C ALA A 58 -9.26 -15.28 -9.94
N LEU A 59 -10.05 -14.45 -9.25
CA LEU A 59 -11.51 -14.32 -9.48
C LEU A 59 -11.83 -13.80 -10.88
N ALA A 60 -10.95 -12.98 -11.45
CA ALA A 60 -11.04 -12.54 -12.85
C ALA A 60 -10.55 -13.59 -13.86
N GLY A 61 -10.02 -14.73 -13.40
CA GLY A 61 -9.57 -15.86 -14.23
C GLY A 61 -8.16 -15.71 -14.79
N PHE A 62 -7.34 -14.82 -14.22
CA PHE A 62 -5.99 -14.54 -14.70
C PHE A 62 -4.88 -15.10 -13.83
N ALA A 63 -5.11 -15.26 -12.53
CA ALA A 63 -4.17 -15.93 -11.63
C ALA A 63 -4.64 -17.34 -11.29
N SER A 64 -3.70 -18.27 -11.20
CA SER A 64 -3.91 -19.67 -10.78
C SER A 64 -3.08 -20.05 -9.57
N HIS A 65 -2.05 -19.28 -9.25
CA HIS A 65 -1.13 -19.54 -8.14
C HIS A 65 -0.78 -18.24 -7.40
N ILE A 66 -0.93 -18.28 -6.07
CA ILE A 66 -0.56 -17.19 -5.18
C ILE A 66 0.32 -17.79 -4.09
N GLN A 67 1.47 -17.19 -3.85
CA GLN A 67 2.42 -17.59 -2.81
C GLN A 67 2.59 -16.44 -1.82
N VAL A 68 2.60 -16.77 -0.54
CA VAL A 68 2.87 -15.82 0.55
C VAL A 68 4.04 -16.39 1.35
N PHE A 69 5.06 -15.57 1.55
CA PHE A 69 6.25 -15.90 2.31
C PHE A 69 6.36 -14.95 3.49
N ILE A 70 6.63 -15.51 4.67
CA ILE A 70 7.16 -14.77 5.81
C ILE A 70 8.67 -14.98 5.75
N GLU A 71 9.40 -13.91 5.47
CA GLU A 71 10.86 -13.95 5.32
C GLU A 71 11.53 -14.03 6.70
N PRO A 72 12.82 -14.43 6.78
CA PRO A 72 13.54 -14.56 8.05
C PRO A 72 13.65 -13.28 8.88
N ASP A 73 13.43 -12.11 8.29
CA ASP A 73 13.45 -10.79 8.91
C ASP A 73 12.04 -10.24 9.22
N ASP A 74 11.03 -11.11 9.25
CA ASP A 74 9.61 -10.77 9.44
C ASP A 74 9.04 -9.82 8.35
N SER A 75 9.71 -9.68 7.20
CA SER A 75 9.10 -9.07 6.03
C SER A 75 8.20 -10.07 5.28
N ILE A 76 7.32 -9.55 4.43
CA ILE A 76 6.34 -10.37 3.69
C ILE A 76 6.59 -10.23 2.20
N THR A 77 6.62 -11.37 1.52
CA THR A 77 6.62 -11.43 0.05
C THR A 77 5.33 -12.11 -0.42
N VAL A 78 4.57 -11.44 -1.29
CA VAL A 78 3.41 -12.01 -2.00
C VAL A 78 3.72 -12.07 -3.49
N VAL A 79 3.51 -13.24 -4.10
CA VAL A 79 3.74 -13.49 -5.53
C VAL A 79 2.46 -14.05 -6.14
N ASP A 80 1.98 -13.43 -7.21
CA ASP A 80 0.91 -13.94 -8.06
C ASP A 80 1.40 -14.19 -9.50
N ASP A 81 0.67 -15.04 -10.23
CA ASP A 81 0.84 -15.29 -11.67
C ASP A 81 -0.22 -14.59 -12.54
N GLY A 82 -0.84 -13.52 -12.01
CA GLY A 82 -1.89 -12.76 -12.69
C GLY A 82 -1.39 -11.94 -13.89
N ARG A 83 -2.18 -10.93 -14.30
CA ARG A 83 -1.84 -10.08 -15.47
C ARG A 83 -0.64 -9.15 -15.24
N GLY A 84 -0.23 -8.96 -13.98
CA GLY A 84 0.66 -7.89 -13.54
C GLY A 84 -0.02 -6.52 -13.51
N ILE A 85 0.27 -5.72 -12.49
CA ILE A 85 -0.19 -4.32 -12.39
C ILE A 85 0.18 -3.54 -13.67
N PRO A 86 -0.67 -2.65 -14.20
CA PRO A 86 -0.30 -1.84 -15.37
C PRO A 86 0.95 -0.99 -15.11
N VAL A 87 1.84 -0.94 -16.11
CA VAL A 87 3.12 -0.21 -16.05
C VAL A 87 3.12 1.05 -16.92
N ASP A 88 2.10 1.19 -17.77
CA ASP A 88 1.91 2.38 -18.60
C ASP A 88 1.57 3.62 -17.75
N ILE A 89 1.78 4.79 -18.33
CA ILE A 89 1.49 6.06 -17.66
C ILE A 89 -0.01 6.21 -17.43
N GLN A 90 -0.39 6.52 -16.19
CA GLN A 90 -1.74 6.87 -15.81
C GLN A 90 -1.97 8.37 -16.12
N GLU A 91 -2.96 8.68 -16.94
CA GLU A 91 -3.14 10.04 -17.51
C GLU A 91 -3.32 11.16 -16.48
N LYS A 92 -4.00 10.88 -15.35
CA LYS A 92 -4.30 11.90 -14.32
C LYS A 92 -3.10 12.21 -13.44
N THR A 93 -2.28 11.21 -13.11
CA THR A 93 -1.09 11.40 -12.27
C THR A 93 0.14 11.75 -13.09
N GLY A 94 0.17 11.38 -14.38
CA GLY A 94 1.36 11.52 -15.22
C GLY A 94 2.50 10.59 -14.82
N ARG A 95 2.21 9.60 -13.97
CA ARG A 95 3.16 8.62 -13.42
C ARG A 95 2.77 7.21 -13.84
N PRO A 96 3.69 6.23 -13.79
CA PRO A 96 3.34 4.84 -14.03
C PRO A 96 2.15 4.40 -13.17
N ALA A 97 1.25 3.58 -13.71
CA ALA A 97 0.06 3.14 -13.00
C ALA A 97 0.40 2.32 -11.74
N VAL A 98 1.48 1.53 -11.76
CA VAL A 98 2.02 0.87 -10.57
C VAL A 98 2.36 1.86 -9.46
N GLU A 99 3.09 2.94 -9.78
CA GLU A 99 3.39 4.01 -8.83
C GLU A 99 2.12 4.63 -8.27
N THR A 100 1.16 4.91 -9.14
CA THR A 100 -0.12 5.52 -8.76
C THR A 100 -0.88 4.66 -7.75
N VAL A 101 -0.93 3.34 -7.94
CA VAL A 101 -1.60 2.40 -7.03
C VAL A 101 -0.94 2.36 -5.64
N PHE A 102 0.38 2.50 -5.58
CA PHE A 102 1.13 2.48 -4.31
C PHE A 102 1.28 3.85 -3.64
N THR A 103 1.01 4.97 -4.32
CA THR A 103 1.23 6.32 -3.75
C THR A 103 -0.01 7.20 -3.63
N VAL A 104 -1.11 6.84 -4.30
CA VAL A 104 -2.33 7.64 -4.32
C VAL A 104 -3.47 6.87 -3.65
N LEU A 105 -4.10 7.49 -2.64
CA LEU A 105 -5.33 6.96 -2.06
C LEU A 105 -6.48 7.07 -3.06
N HIS A 106 -7.37 6.07 -3.04
CA HIS A 106 -8.53 5.97 -3.93
C HIS A 106 -8.14 5.87 -5.42
N ALA A 107 -7.02 5.19 -5.70
CA ALA A 107 -6.58 4.89 -7.05
C ALA A 107 -6.63 3.38 -7.31
N GLY A 108 -7.33 2.96 -8.37
CA GLY A 108 -7.44 1.54 -8.72
C GLY A 108 -8.42 1.25 -9.85
N GLY A 109 -8.35 0.04 -10.41
CA GLY A 109 -9.20 -0.42 -11.52
C GLY A 109 -10.56 -0.99 -11.10
N LYS A 110 -10.87 -0.99 -9.79
CA LYS A 110 -12.01 -1.72 -9.19
C LYS A 110 -13.28 -0.88 -9.00
N PHE A 111 -13.31 0.36 -9.51
CA PHE A 111 -14.46 1.28 -9.38
C PHE A 111 -15.58 1.07 -10.42
N GLY A 112 -15.71 -0.12 -11.01
CA GLY A 112 -16.75 -0.43 -12.01
C GLY A 112 -16.39 -0.13 -13.47
N GLY A 113 -15.13 0.26 -13.76
CA GLY A 113 -14.63 0.57 -15.11
C GLY A 113 -14.29 -0.63 -16.01
N GLY A 114 -14.61 -1.87 -15.59
CA GLY A 114 -14.43 -3.09 -16.40
C GLY A 114 -13.13 -3.88 -16.17
N GLY A 115 -12.23 -3.43 -15.27
CA GLY A 115 -11.00 -4.17 -14.95
C GLY A 115 -11.22 -5.49 -14.19
N TYR A 116 -12.31 -5.55 -13.41
CA TYR A 116 -12.76 -6.70 -12.63
C TYR A 116 -14.29 -6.79 -12.67
N LYS A 117 -14.83 -8.00 -12.88
CA LYS A 117 -16.29 -8.23 -12.92
C LYS A 117 -16.88 -8.41 -11.50
N VAL A 118 -16.09 -8.95 -10.58
CA VAL A 118 -16.32 -9.06 -9.14
C VAL A 118 -14.96 -8.91 -8.48
N SER A 119 -14.86 -8.13 -7.40
CA SER A 119 -13.64 -7.98 -6.62
C SER A 119 -13.96 -7.77 -5.14
N GLY A 120 -13.10 -8.26 -4.24
CA GLY A 120 -13.18 -8.02 -2.80
C GLY A 120 -12.76 -6.59 -2.43
N GLY A 121 -11.73 -6.06 -3.10
CA GLY A 121 -11.28 -4.68 -2.91
C GLY A 121 -12.14 -3.67 -3.68
N LEU A 122 -12.65 -2.65 -2.99
CA LEU A 122 -13.51 -1.62 -3.60
C LEU A 122 -13.06 -0.17 -3.34
N HIS A 123 -12.20 0.05 -2.35
CA HIS A 123 -11.86 1.41 -1.90
C HIS A 123 -10.67 2.04 -2.65
N GLY A 124 -9.81 1.21 -3.27
CA GLY A 124 -8.59 1.66 -3.96
C GLY A 124 -7.55 2.28 -3.02
N VAL A 125 -7.42 1.75 -1.80
CA VAL A 125 -6.47 2.25 -0.79
C VAL A 125 -5.49 1.20 -0.27
N GLY A 126 -5.77 -0.11 -0.44
CA GLY A 126 -5.00 -1.19 0.19
C GLY A 126 -3.50 -1.12 -0.04
N SER A 127 -3.06 -1.22 -1.30
CA SER A 127 -1.65 -1.18 -1.68
C SER A 127 -0.93 0.10 -1.21
N SER A 128 -1.59 1.25 -1.31
CA SER A 128 -1.01 2.52 -0.87
C SER A 128 -0.94 2.65 0.65
N VAL A 129 -1.88 2.04 1.39
CA VAL A 129 -1.82 1.92 2.85
C VAL A 129 -0.66 1.00 3.27
N VAL A 130 -0.49 -0.16 2.63
CA VAL A 130 0.65 -1.06 2.91
C VAL A 130 1.98 -0.34 2.66
N ASN A 131 2.10 0.39 1.55
CA ASN A 131 3.29 1.20 1.27
C ASN A 131 3.54 2.27 2.35
N ALA A 132 2.50 3.02 2.72
CA ALA A 132 2.59 4.06 3.74
C ALA A 132 3.07 3.54 5.09
N LEU A 133 2.64 2.34 5.47
CA LEU A 133 2.89 1.72 6.77
C LEU A 133 4.08 0.76 6.78
N SER A 134 4.90 0.77 5.72
CA SER A 134 6.11 -0.04 5.60
C SER A 134 7.37 0.83 5.63
N THR A 135 8.46 0.33 6.22
CA THR A 135 9.78 0.98 6.10
C THR A 135 10.32 0.85 4.68
N GLN A 136 10.06 -0.28 4.04
CA GLN A 136 10.42 -0.63 2.68
C GLN A 136 9.24 -1.32 2.00
N LEU A 137 9.00 -1.00 0.74
CA LEU A 137 8.15 -1.81 -0.14
C LEU A 137 8.79 -1.86 -1.52
N ASP A 138 8.83 -3.05 -2.11
CA ASP A 138 9.36 -3.32 -3.43
C ASP A 138 8.31 -4.01 -4.28
N VAL A 139 8.23 -3.62 -5.56
CA VAL A 139 7.30 -4.24 -6.50
C VAL A 139 8.05 -4.67 -7.74
N HIS A 140 7.96 -5.95 -8.08
CA HIS A 140 8.34 -6.46 -9.38
C HIS A 140 7.08 -6.80 -10.17
N VAL A 141 6.93 -6.22 -11.36
CA VAL A 141 5.84 -6.51 -12.27
C VAL A 141 6.40 -7.25 -13.49
N HIS A 142 5.95 -8.47 -13.71
CA HIS A 142 6.25 -9.24 -14.91
C HIS A 142 5.16 -8.93 -15.95
N LYS A 143 5.48 -8.13 -16.97
CA LYS A 143 4.51 -7.68 -17.97
C LYS A 143 5.19 -7.30 -19.29
N ASN A 144 4.55 -7.63 -20.40
CA ASN A 144 5.03 -7.32 -21.76
C ASN A 144 6.44 -7.88 -22.04
N GLY A 145 6.76 -9.06 -21.50
CA GLY A 145 8.06 -9.71 -21.65
C GLY A 145 9.20 -9.08 -20.83
N LYS A 146 8.89 -8.15 -19.94
CA LYS A 146 9.85 -7.40 -19.12
C LYS A 146 9.55 -7.53 -17.63
N ILE A 147 10.59 -7.41 -16.82
CA ILE A 147 10.51 -7.27 -15.36
C ILE A 147 10.67 -5.79 -15.05
N HIS A 148 9.60 -5.17 -14.53
CA HIS A 148 9.60 -3.78 -14.10
C HIS A 148 9.74 -3.74 -12.58
N TYR A 149 10.58 -2.87 -12.05
CA TYR A 149 10.88 -2.76 -10.62
C TYR A 149 10.69 -1.32 -10.13
N GLN A 150 10.09 -1.18 -8.95
CA GLN A 150 10.03 0.08 -8.23
C GLN A 150 10.09 -0.14 -6.72
N GLU A 151 10.87 0.71 -6.06
CA GLU A 151 11.11 0.71 -4.62
C GLU A 151 10.46 1.93 -3.96
N TYR A 152 9.96 1.73 -2.75
CA TYR A 152 9.39 2.75 -1.90
C TYR A 152 9.95 2.67 -0.46
N ARG A 153 10.03 3.84 0.19
CA ARG A 153 10.41 3.97 1.60
C ARG A 153 9.36 4.82 2.30
N ARG A 154 8.65 4.23 3.28
CA ARG A 154 7.61 4.93 4.06
C ARG A 154 6.57 5.65 3.20
N GLY A 155 6.14 5.01 2.11
CA GLY A 155 5.18 5.58 1.17
C GLY A 155 5.80 6.42 0.05
N HIS A 156 7.09 6.78 0.12
CA HIS A 156 7.74 7.64 -0.87
C HIS A 156 8.45 6.81 -1.94
N VAL A 157 8.31 7.23 -3.19
CA VAL A 157 9.03 6.66 -4.34
C VAL A 157 10.53 6.91 -4.17
N VAL A 158 11.36 5.86 -4.23
CA VAL A 158 12.82 5.98 -4.18
C VAL A 158 13.38 6.37 -5.54
N ALA A 159 12.90 5.71 -6.59
CA ALA A 159 13.30 5.93 -7.98
C ALA A 159 12.13 5.71 -8.95
N ASP A 160 12.27 6.26 -10.15
CA ASP A 160 11.32 6.00 -11.26
C ASP A 160 11.29 4.51 -11.60
N LEU A 161 10.13 4.03 -12.09
CA LEU A 161 9.94 2.65 -12.53
C LEU A 161 11.01 2.27 -13.57
N GLU A 162 11.75 1.19 -13.29
CA GLU A 162 12.83 0.72 -14.16
C GLU A 162 12.57 -0.68 -14.71
N VAL A 163 13.14 -0.97 -15.88
CA VAL A 163 13.14 -2.33 -16.46
C VAL A 163 14.44 -3.02 -16.05
N VAL A 164 14.34 -4.04 -15.20
CA VAL A 164 15.49 -4.74 -14.61
C VAL A 164 15.81 -6.08 -15.27
N GLY A 165 14.98 -6.53 -16.22
CA GLY A 165 15.22 -7.78 -16.93
C GLY A 165 14.15 -8.16 -17.94
N ASP A 166 14.36 -9.32 -18.56
CA ASP A 166 13.43 -9.98 -19.46
C ASP A 166 12.72 -11.14 -18.74
N THR A 167 11.50 -11.46 -19.16
CA THR A 167 10.72 -12.57 -18.61
C THR A 167 9.77 -13.16 -19.64
N ASP A 168 9.46 -14.44 -19.50
CA ASP A 168 8.39 -15.15 -20.23
C ASP A 168 7.11 -15.32 -19.40
N ARG A 169 7.09 -14.77 -18.17
CA ARG A 169 5.98 -14.87 -17.22
C ARG A 169 5.17 -13.58 -17.13
N THR A 170 4.00 -13.69 -16.52
CA THR A 170 3.20 -12.56 -16.03
C THR A 170 2.98 -12.68 -14.53
N GLY A 171 2.70 -11.54 -13.88
CA GLY A 171 2.33 -11.53 -12.47
C GLY A 171 2.94 -10.35 -11.73
N THR A 172 2.62 -10.25 -10.44
CA THR A 172 3.16 -9.25 -9.53
C THR A 172 3.85 -9.93 -8.36
N THR A 173 4.98 -9.37 -7.95
CA THR A 173 5.62 -9.67 -6.67
C THR A 173 5.67 -8.39 -5.87
N VAL A 174 5.09 -8.42 -4.67
CA VAL A 174 5.16 -7.32 -3.71
C VAL A 174 5.88 -7.83 -2.48
N HIS A 175 6.94 -7.13 -2.09
CA HIS A 175 7.68 -7.38 -0.86
C HIS A 175 7.56 -6.15 0.03
N PHE A 176 7.29 -6.32 1.34
CA PHE A 176 7.21 -5.19 2.25
C PHE A 176 7.67 -5.54 3.67
N THR A 177 8.25 -4.54 4.34
CA THR A 177 8.70 -4.62 5.74
C THR A 177 7.86 -3.65 6.59
N PRO A 178 7.00 -4.14 7.50
CA PRO A 178 6.18 -3.28 8.37
C PRO A 178 7.02 -2.25 9.13
N ASP A 179 6.50 -1.03 9.30
CA ASP A 179 7.23 0.04 9.99
C ASP A 179 7.14 -0.10 11.52
N PRO A 180 8.25 -0.37 12.24
CA PRO A 180 8.23 -0.51 13.70
C PRO A 180 7.91 0.80 14.43
N GLU A 181 7.96 1.96 13.77
CA GLU A 181 7.45 3.22 14.34
C GLU A 181 5.92 3.26 14.40
N ILE A 182 5.24 2.47 13.56
CA ILE A 182 3.78 2.37 13.52
C ILE A 182 3.31 1.16 14.33
N PHE A 183 3.94 0.00 14.13
CA PHE A 183 3.59 -1.26 14.77
C PHE A 183 4.45 -1.50 16.01
N THR A 184 4.19 -0.75 17.07
CA THR A 184 4.98 -0.80 18.30
C THR A 184 4.71 -2.01 19.18
N GLU A 185 3.58 -2.70 18.98
CA GLU A 185 3.22 -3.90 19.76
C GLU A 185 3.95 -5.15 19.25
N THR A 186 4.02 -5.33 17.94
CA THR A 186 4.74 -6.43 17.29
C THR A 186 4.97 -6.11 15.82
N THR A 187 6.09 -6.56 15.27
CA THR A 187 6.32 -6.66 13.81
C THR A 187 6.42 -8.12 13.36
N THR A 188 6.33 -9.08 14.28
CA THR A 188 6.40 -10.51 13.97
C THR A 188 5.02 -11.04 13.58
N PHE A 189 4.98 -11.75 12.46
CA PHE A 189 3.77 -12.37 11.93
C PHE A 189 3.48 -13.71 12.59
N ASP A 190 2.21 -14.06 12.71
CA ASP A 190 1.77 -15.35 13.23
C ASP A 190 1.24 -16.19 12.07
N PHE A 191 1.91 -17.31 11.84
CA PHE A 191 1.57 -18.23 10.75
C PHE A 191 0.21 -18.93 10.98
N ASP A 192 -0.20 -19.12 12.23
CA ASP A 192 -1.41 -19.89 12.59
C ASP A 192 -2.67 -19.02 12.66
N ASN A 193 -2.57 -17.72 12.35
CA ASN A 193 -3.65 -16.73 12.45
C ASN A 193 -4.71 -16.88 11.35
#